data_AF-A0ABD3A6W2-F1
#
_entry.id   AF-A0ABD3A6W2-F1
#
_cell.length_a   1.000
_cell.length_b   1.000
_cell.length_c   1.000
_cell.angle_alpha   90.00
_cell.angle_beta   90.00
_cell.angle_gamma   90.00
#
_symmetry.space_group_name_H-M   'P 1'
#
loop_
_entity.id
_entity.type
_entity.pdbx_description
1 polymer ?
#
loop_
_entity_poly.entity_id
_entity_poly.type
_entity_poly.pdbx_seq_one_letter_code
_entity_poly.pdbx_strand_id
1 'polypeptide(L)' 'MTVLQACEIAGVDIPRFCYHSRLSIAGNCRMCLFEVEKSPKPVASCAMPALP' A
#
# COMPACT_ATOMS: atom_id res chain seq x y z
N MET A 1 7.74 6.23 4.38
CA MET A 1 6.70 6.40 3.35
C MET A 1 6.34 5.02 2.85
N THR A 2 5.06 4.66 2.87
CA THR A 2 4.59 3.40 2.26
C THR A 2 4.34 3.59 0.77
N VAL A 3 4.23 2.49 0.01
CA VAL A 3 3.87 2.57 -1.41
C VAL A 3 2.50 3.22 -1.58
N LEU A 4 1.56 2.96 -0.67
CA LEU A 4 0.24 3.61 -0.70
C LEU A 4 0.36 5.13 -0.60
N GLN A 5 1.21 5.64 0.30
CA GLN A 5 1.45 7.09 0.43
C GLN A 5 2.17 7.66 -0.81
N ALA A 6 3.11 6.93 -1.39
CA ALA A 6 3.79 7.35 -2.61
C ALA A 6 2.82 7.47 -3.79
N CYS A 7 1.89 6.53 -3.92
CA CYS A 7 0.83 6.56 -4.93
C CYS A 7 -0.14 7.72 -4.72
N GLU A 8 -0.54 8.02 -3.47
CA GLU A 8 -1.37 9.18 -3.15
C GLU A 8 -0.68 10.51 -3.57
N ILE A 9 0.64 10.63 -3.37
CA ILE A 9 1.43 11.78 -3.83
C ILE A 9 1.49 11.83 -5.38
N ALA A 10 1.56 10.68 -6.03
CA ALA A 10 1.52 10.58 -7.49
C ALA A 10 0.11 10.79 -8.09
N GLY A 11 -0.91 11.03 -7.26
CA GLY A 11 -2.30 11.21 -7.69
C GLY A 11 -3.03 9.90 -8.06
N VAL A 12 -2.48 8.76 -7.67
CA VAL A 12 -3.09 7.43 -7.88
C VAL A 12 -3.82 6.99 -6.62
N ASP A 13 -5.14 6.83 -6.72
CA ASP A 13 -5.95 6.34 -5.61
C ASP A 13 -5.98 4.81 -5.57
N ILE A 14 -5.57 4.23 -4.44
CA ILE A 14 -5.52 2.77 -4.23
C ILE A 14 -6.70 2.36 -3.34
N PRO A 15 -7.51 1.38 -3.75
CA PRO A 15 -8.67 0.96 -2.96
C PRO A 15 -8.25 0.39 -1.61
N ARG A 16 -8.88 0.88 -0.54
CA ARG A 16 -8.56 0.56 0.84
C ARG A 16 -9.80 0.51 1.72
N PHE A 17 -9.84 -0.46 2.63
CA PHE A 17 -10.86 -0.54 3.69
C PHE A 17 -10.27 -0.35 5.08
N CYS A 18 -9.20 -1.09 5.42
CA CYS A 18 -8.64 -1.08 6.77
C CYS A 18 -7.49 -0.10 6.99
N TYR A 19 -7.11 0.69 5.97
CA TYR A 19 -6.06 1.70 6.10
C TYR A 19 -6.65 3.08 6.36
N HIS A 20 -6.07 3.79 7.34
CA HIS A 20 -6.38 5.18 7.63
C HIS A 20 -5.10 5.89 8.12
N SER A 21 -4.83 7.10 7.63
CA SER A 21 -3.57 7.84 7.86
C SER A 21 -3.27 8.17 9.32
N ARG A 22 -4.31 8.30 10.17
CA ARG A 22 -4.18 8.57 11.61
C ARG A 22 -4.18 7.32 12.49
N LEU A 23 -4.34 6.13 11.91
CA LEU A 23 -4.37 4.85 12.65
C LEU A 23 -3.14 4.03 12.31
N SER A 24 -2.87 3.00 13.12
CA SER A 24 -1.86 2.00 12.79
C SER A 24 -2.24 1.21 11.54
N ILE A 25 -1.24 0.70 10.83
CA ILE A 25 -1.43 -0.09 9.61
C ILE A 25 -2.06 -1.44 9.97
N ALA A 26 -3.22 -1.73 9.39
CA ALA A 26 -3.88 -3.02 9.45
C ALA A 26 -3.78 -3.77 8.10
N GLY A 27 -3.65 -5.10 8.16
CA GLY A 27 -3.41 -5.97 6.99
C GLY A 27 -4.56 -6.92 6.64
N ASN A 28 -5.79 -6.63 7.11
CA ASN A 28 -6.91 -7.59 7.06
C ASN A 28 -7.62 -7.61 5.70
N CYS A 29 -7.78 -6.46 5.03
CA CYS A 29 -8.66 -6.37 3.85
C CYS A 29 -8.01 -6.81 2.52
N ARG A 30 -6.68 -6.75 2.42
CA ARG A 30 -5.90 -7.07 1.19
C ARG A 30 -6.44 -6.43 -0.11
N MET A 31 -7.17 -5.33 -0.02
CA MET A 31 -7.70 -4.61 -1.19
C MET A 31 -6.61 -3.78 -1.90
N CYS A 32 -5.57 -3.40 -1.17
CA CYS A 32 -4.49 -2.55 -1.64
C CYS A 32 -3.29 -3.33 -2.21
N LEU A 33 -3.54 -4.56 -2.70
CA LEU A 33 -2.52 -5.42 -3.28
C LEU A 33 -2.01 -4.86 -4.61
N PHE A 34 -0.70 -4.91 -4.82
CA PHE A 34 -0.05 -4.48 -6.04
C PHE A 34 1.12 -5.41 -6.38
N GLU A 35 1.50 -5.44 -7.66
CA GLU A 35 2.65 -6.17 -8.13
C GLU A 35 3.92 -5.35 -7.99
N VAL A 36 5.00 -6.00 -7.58
CA VAL A 36 6.34 -5.41 -7.46
C VAL A 36 7.28 -6.25 -8.29
N GLU A 37 8.14 -5.58 -9.06
CA GLU A 37 9.20 -6.25 -9.80
C GLU A 37 10.08 -7.06 -8.82
N LYS A 38 10.29 -8.35 -9.12
CA LYS A 38 11.02 -9.31 -8.27
C LYS A 38 10.30 -9.77 -7.00
N SER A 39 9.01 -9.45 -6.82
CA SER A 39 8.18 -10.10 -5.80
C SER A 39 7.43 -11.29 -6.40
N PRO A 40 7.49 -12.49 -5.79
CA PRO A 40 6.78 -13.67 -6.30
C PRO A 40 5.26 -13.62 -6.06
N LYS A 41 4.78 -12.68 -5.25
CA LYS A 41 3.35 -12.53 -4.90
C LYS A 41 2.99 -11.04 -4.83
N PRO A 42 1.73 -10.66 -5.07
CA PRO A 42 1.25 -9.32 -4.80
C PRO A 42 1.47 -8.94 -3.34
N VAL A 43 1.96 -7.71 -3.12
CA VAL A 43 2.29 -7.16 -1.81
C VAL A 43 1.28 -6.09 -1.43
N ALA A 44 1.07 -5.87 -0.14
CA ALA A 44 0.12 -4.86 0.34
C ALA A 44 0.77 -3.48 0.37
N SER A 45 0.24 -2.52 -0.40
CA SER A 45 0.79 -1.15 -0.48
C SER A 45 0.72 -0.39 0.83
N CYS A 46 -0.26 -0.71 1.70
CA CYS A 46 -0.40 -0.08 3.00
C CYS A 46 0.73 -0.41 3.99
N ALA A 47 1.43 -1.53 3.80
CA ALA A 47 2.48 -2.02 4.71
C ALA A 47 3.86 -2.08 4.06
N MET A 48 3.94 -2.06 2.72
CA MET A 48 5.20 -2.07 2.00
C MET A 48 5.85 -0.69 2.06
N PRO A 49 7.10 -0.56 2.55
CA PRO A 49 7.84 0.69 2.44
C PRO A 49 8.15 0.99 0.97
N ALA A 50 7.93 2.23 0.55
CA ALA A 50 8.50 2.71 -0.71
C ALA A 50 10.01 2.88 -0.47
N LEU A 51 10.81 1.98 -1.05
CA LEU A 51 12.26 2.19 -1.14
C LEU A 51 12.51 3.53 -1.86
N PRO A 52 13.56 4.30 -1.51
CA PRO A 52 14.05 5.36 -2.37
C PRO A 52 14.56 4.81 -3.71
#